data_AF-A0A6J4XIE5-F1
#
_entry.id   AF-A0A6J4XIE5-F1
#
_cell.length_a   1.000
_cell.length_b   1.000
_cell.length_c   1.000
_cell.angle_alpha   90.00
_cell.angle_beta   90.00
_cell.angle_gamma   90.00
#
_symmetry.space_group_name_H-M   'P 1'
#
loop_
_entity.id
_entity.type
_entity.pdbx_description
1 polymer ?
#
loop_
_entity_poly.entity_id
_entity_poly.type
_entity_poly.pdbx_seq_one_letter_code
_entity_poly.pdbx_strand_id
1 'polypeptide(L)' 'MSVKTKKFDIAEHLNTTDDIRDFLNEVAATGDESDFIHALNTAARAMGMAEVAKRPV' A
#
# COMPACT_ATOMS: atom_id res chain seq x y z
N MET A 1 -23.36 22.40 -0.56
CA MET A 1 -23.23 20.94 -0.40
C MET A 1 -21.87 20.67 0.22
N SER A 2 -21.78 19.98 1.35
CA SER A 2 -20.48 19.63 1.94
C SER A 2 -20.04 18.25 1.44
N VAL A 3 -18.88 18.18 0.79
CA VAL A 3 -18.30 16.91 0.30
C VAL A 3 -17.64 16.20 1.46
N LYS A 4 -18.02 14.94 1.71
CA LYS A 4 -17.33 14.11 2.70
C LYS A 4 -15.99 13.66 2.14
N THR A 5 -14.91 13.93 2.86
CA THR A 5 -13.56 13.49 2.52
C THR A 5 -13.08 12.43 3.53
N LYS A 6 -12.18 11.56 3.08
CA LYS A 6 -11.44 10.63 3.94
C LYS A 6 -9.94 10.82 3.73
N LYS A 7 -9.14 10.39 4.72
CA LYS A 7 -7.68 10.31 4.53
C LYS A 7 -7.36 9.26 3.46
N PHE A 8 -6.40 9.58 2.60
CA PHE A 8 -5.90 8.63 1.62
C PHE A 8 -4.94 7.65 2.31
N ASP A 9 -5.15 6.35 2.09
CA ASP A 9 -4.29 5.28 2.60
C ASP A 9 -3.84 4.43 1.42
N ILE A 10 -2.54 4.47 1.10
CA ILE A 10 -1.96 3.75 -0.04
C ILE A 10 -2.16 2.24 0.11
N ALA A 11 -2.16 1.71 1.34
CA ALA A 11 -2.32 0.29 1.58
C ALA A 11 -3.69 -0.25 1.11
N GLU A 12 -4.74 0.59 1.08
CA GLU A 12 -6.07 0.21 0.54
C GLU A 12 -6.05 0.03 -0.98
N HIS A 13 -5.05 0.57 -1.67
CA HIS A 13 -4.94 0.55 -3.13
C HIS A 13 -4.00 -0.54 -3.66
N LEU A 14 -3.13 -1.10 -2.81
CA LEU A 14 -2.20 -2.18 -3.15
C LEU A 14 -2.87 -3.55 -3.00
N ASN A 15 -3.67 -3.96 -3.97
CA ASN A 15 -4.53 -5.16 -3.87
C ASN A 15 -3.88 -6.42 -4.46
N THR A 16 -2.93 -6.24 -5.38
CA THR A 16 -2.25 -7.34 -6.06
C THR A 16 -0.75 -7.33 -5.78
N THR A 17 -0.10 -8.47 -6.00
CA THR A 17 1.35 -8.58 -5.91
C THR A 17 2.05 -7.66 -6.91
N ASP A 18 1.45 -7.43 -8.08
CA ASP A 18 1.99 -6.56 -9.12
C ASP A 18 1.93 -5.08 -8.67
N ASP A 19 0.82 -4.63 -8.05
CA ASP A 19 0.72 -3.27 -7.51
C ASP A 19 1.81 -2.99 -6.47
N ILE A 20 2.05 -3.96 -5.58
CA ILE A 20 3.07 -3.87 -4.54
C ILE A 20 4.47 -3.80 -5.15
N ARG A 21 4.73 -4.64 -6.16
CA ARG A 21 6.01 -4.69 -6.85
C ARG A 21 6.30 -3.36 -7.54
N ASP A 22 5.34 -2.81 -8.28
CA ASP A 22 5.52 -1.57 -9.01
C ASP A 22 5.70 -0.38 -8.04
N PHE A 23 4.94 -0.36 -6.95
CA PHE A 23 5.10 0.63 -5.88
C PHE A 23 6.50 0.61 -5.25
N LEU A 24 7.02 -0.58 -4.91
CA LEU A 24 8.35 -0.71 -4.33
C LEU A 24 9.46 -0.37 -5.33
N ASN A 25 9.28 -0.72 -6.61
CA ASN A 25 10.25 -0.39 -7.65
C ASN A 25 10.34 1.12 -7.88
N GLU A 26 9.21 1.83 -7.90
CA GLU A 26 9.17 3.28 -8.03
C GLU A 26 9.91 3.94 -6.86
N VAL A 27 9.58 3.55 -5.62
CA VAL A 27 10.22 4.11 -4.42
C VAL A 27 11.72 3.79 -4.39
N ALA A 28 12.14 2.60 -4.82
CA ALA A 28 13.55 2.25 -4.92
C ALA A 28 14.30 3.06 -6.00
N ALA A 29 13.61 3.47 -7.06
CA ALA A 29 14.21 4.23 -8.16
C ALA A 29 14.30 5.73 -7.87
N THR A 30 13.32 6.29 -7.14
CA THR A 30 13.19 7.74 -6.94
C THR A 30 13.43 8.21 -5.52
N GLY A 31 13.26 7.33 -4.53
CA GLY A 31 13.30 7.65 -3.10
C GLY A 31 14.65 7.35 -2.46
N ASP A 32 14.72 7.59 -1.15
CA ASP A 32 15.84 7.21 -0.32
C ASP A 32 15.59 5.90 0.47
N GLU A 33 16.57 5.48 1.26
CA GLU A 33 16.47 4.26 2.07
C GLU A 33 15.33 4.33 3.10
N SER A 34 15.05 5.51 3.65
CA SER A 34 13.97 5.70 4.62
C SER A 34 12.59 5.61 3.96
N ASP A 35 12.45 6.20 2.77
CA ASP A 35 11.25 6.10 1.94
C ASP A 35 10.99 4.65 1.56
N PHE A 36 12.03 3.91 1.17
CA PHE A 36 11.90 2.50 0.83
C PHE A 36 11.45 1.65 2.02
N ILE A 37 11.99 1.89 3.21
CA ILE A 37 11.54 1.23 4.45
C ILE A 37 10.08 1.57 4.75
N HIS A 38 9.65 2.82 4.55
CA HIS A 38 8.27 3.23 4.76
C HIS A 38 7.31 2.56 3.75
N ALA A 39 7.72 2.50 2.49
CA ALA A 39 6.98 1.83 1.42
C ALA A 39 6.87 0.31 1.69
N LEU A 40 7.95 -0.32 2.16
CA LEU A 40 7.95 -1.73 2.53
C LEU A 40 6.96 -2.04 3.66
N ASN A 41 6.90 -1.19 4.69
CA ASN A 41 5.91 -1.32 5.76
C ASN A 41 4.47 -1.17 5.24
N THR A 42 4.26 -0.23 4.32
CA THR A 42 2.95 -0.02 3.68
C THR A 42 2.52 -1.23 2.86
N ALA A 43 3.44 -1.78 2.05
CA ALA A 43 3.22 -2.99 1.27
C ALA A 43 2.93 -4.21 2.16
N ALA A 44 3.68 -4.39 3.25
CA ALA A 44 3.47 -5.49 4.20
C ALA A 44 2.07 -5.40 4.85
N ARG A 45 1.63 -4.20 5.22
CA ARG A 45 0.28 -3.96 5.74
C ARG A 45 -0.79 -4.28 4.69
N ALA A 46 -0.60 -3.85 3.44
CA ALA A 46 -1.52 -4.12 2.34
C ALA A 46 -1.70 -5.62 2.08
N MET A 47 -0.60 -6.39 2.09
CA MET A 47 -0.67 -7.86 1.99
C MET A 47 -1.47 -8.49 3.13
N GLY A 48 -1.24 -8.03 4.37
CA GLY A 48 -2.01 -8.50 5.52
C GLY A 48 -3.50 -8.19 5.41
N MET A 49 -3.86 -6.99 4.93
CA MET A 49 -5.25 -6.60 4.67
C MET A 49 -5.90 -7.45 3.57
N ALA A 50 -5.16 -7.72 2.49
CA ALA A 50 -5.63 -8.57 1.40
C ALA A 50 -5.89 -10.02 1.87
N GLU A 51 -5.02 -10.57 2.71
CA GLU A 51 -5.21 -11.90 3.29
C GLU A 51 -6.41 -11.97 4.25
N VAL A 52 -6.63 -10.92 5.05
CA VAL A 52 -7.81 -10.81 5.92
C VAL A 52 -9.08 -10.70 5.09
N ALA A 53 -9.08 -9.92 4.00
CA ALA A 53 -10.24 -9.77 3.12
C ALA A 53 -10.62 -11.07 2.39
N LYS A 54 -9.64 -11.96 2.12
CA LYS A 54 -9.88 -13.26 1.48
C LYS A 54 -10.42 -14.32 2.44
N ARG A 55 -10.26 -14.16 3.76
CA ARG A 55 -10.82 -15.10 4.74
C ARG A 55 -12.32 -14.83 4.90
N PRO A 56 -13.20 -15.79 4.58
CA PRO A 56 -14.61 -15.65 4.92
C PRO A 56 -14.75 -15.72 6.44
N VAL A 57 -15.44 -14.72 7.01
CA VAL A 57 -15.90 -14.72 8.41
C VAL A 57 -17.09 -15.65 8.62
#